data_AF-A0A1I2Q274-F1
#
_entry.id   AF-A0A1I2Q274-F1
#
_cell.length_a   1.000
_cell.length_b   1.000
_cell.length_c   1.000
_cell.angle_alpha   90.00
_cell.angle_beta   90.00
_cell.angle_gamma   90.00
#
_symmetry.space_group_name_H-M   'P 1'
#
loop_
_entity.id
_entity.type
_entity.pdbx_description
1 polymer ?
#
loop_
_entity_poly.entity_id
_entity_poly.type
_entity_poly.pdbx_seq_one_letter_code
_entity_poly.pdbx_strand_id
1 'polypeptide(L)'
;MKFARQFMATVALIAPLSAFAFPIATSGTEGNPVLAGNTANIIARYEGNSAAYSNDLYLVTDDGIAGNDILLFNNHSSPIGATVDLGSFTVGAELVFRLHVNNTNTDYFTGLAGRNPDGSFHARVQGNWQPNTTLVSFEDLYNGPFDFNDLSFSFTNTTTPNDVPEPASMLLLSLGLAGIAVSRRKPRQS
;
A
#
# COMPACT_ATOMS: atom_id res chain seq x y z
N MET A 1 -1.89 -69.34 17.10
CA MET A 1 -2.23 -68.67 15.83
C MET A 1 -2.40 -67.19 16.12
N LYS A 2 -1.61 -66.34 15.45
CA LYS A 2 -1.45 -64.89 15.69
C LYS A 2 -2.53 -64.12 14.94
N PHE A 3 -3.14 -63.10 15.55
CA PHE A 3 -3.59 -61.89 14.83
C PHE A 3 -3.63 -60.69 15.80
N ALA A 4 -2.64 -59.82 15.71
CA ALA A 4 -2.70 -58.47 16.27
C ALA A 4 -2.77 -57.49 15.11
N ARG A 5 -3.89 -56.75 15.00
CA ARG A 5 -4.08 -55.66 14.03
C ARG A 5 -3.30 -54.45 14.52
N GLN A 6 -2.31 -53.99 13.76
CA GLN A 6 -1.70 -52.68 13.96
C GLN A 6 -2.52 -51.62 13.22
N PHE A 7 -3.02 -50.63 13.95
CA PHE A 7 -3.44 -49.35 13.42
C PHE A 7 -2.19 -48.46 13.30
N MET A 8 -1.81 -48.05 12.10
CA MET A 8 -0.90 -46.91 11.92
C MET A 8 -1.76 -45.65 11.77
N ALA A 9 -1.65 -44.75 12.74
CA ALA A 9 -2.13 -43.38 12.61
C ALA A 9 -0.95 -42.50 12.18
N THR A 10 -0.99 -42.03 10.93
CA THR A 10 -0.04 -41.06 10.40
C THR A 10 -0.44 -39.67 10.88
N VAL A 11 0.34 -39.08 11.78
CA VAL A 11 0.20 -37.67 12.16
C VAL A 11 0.95 -36.83 11.12
N ALA A 12 0.23 -36.11 10.28
CA ALA A 12 0.82 -35.10 9.39
C ALA A 12 1.19 -33.87 10.23
N LEU A 13 2.48 -33.51 10.28
CA LEU A 13 2.91 -32.22 10.80
C LEU A 13 2.41 -31.13 9.85
N ILE A 14 1.40 -30.37 10.27
CA ILE A 14 1.05 -29.10 9.64
C ILE A 14 2.05 -28.08 10.18
N ALA A 15 3.08 -27.75 9.41
CA ALA A 15 3.90 -26.58 9.72
C ALA A 15 3.06 -25.32 9.48
N PRO A 16 3.02 -24.35 10.40
CA PRO A 16 2.35 -23.08 10.15
C PRO A 16 3.12 -22.35 9.04
N LEU A 17 2.47 -22.13 7.89
CA LEU A 17 2.94 -21.15 6.92
C LEU A 17 3.00 -19.80 7.64
N SER A 18 4.21 -19.30 7.86
CA SER A 18 4.41 -17.91 8.28
C SER A 18 3.94 -17.03 7.13
N ALA A 19 2.75 -16.45 7.23
CA ALA A 19 2.37 -15.34 6.38
C ALA A 19 3.31 -14.19 6.72
N PHE A 20 4.19 -13.82 5.79
CA PHE A 20 4.94 -12.58 5.92
C PHE A 20 3.91 -11.45 5.89
N ALA A 21 3.75 -10.75 7.02
CA ALA A 21 2.99 -9.51 7.05
C ALA A 21 3.80 -8.46 6.28
N PHE A 22 3.23 -7.97 5.18
CA PHE A 22 3.77 -6.86 4.41
C PHE A 22 3.03 -5.56 4.79
N PRO A 23 3.66 -4.39 4.66
CA PRO A 23 3.04 -3.12 4.99
C PRO A 23 1.98 -2.73 3.94
N ILE A 24 0.87 -2.15 4.40
CA ILE A 24 -0.16 -1.54 3.56
C ILE A 24 -0.26 -0.06 3.93
N ALA A 25 -0.26 0.83 2.95
CA ALA A 25 -0.43 2.26 3.16
C ALA A 25 -1.76 2.57 3.88
N THR A 26 -1.74 3.53 4.80
CA THR A 26 -2.89 3.86 5.65
C THR A 26 -4.08 4.40 4.87
N SER A 27 -5.31 4.07 5.28
CA SER A 27 -6.51 4.68 4.70
C SER A 27 -6.54 6.19 4.93
N GLY A 28 -7.23 6.92 4.04
CA GLY A 28 -7.21 8.38 3.96
C GLY A 28 -6.08 8.92 3.07
N THR A 29 -5.25 8.04 2.51
CA THR A 29 -4.16 8.39 1.60
C THR A 29 -4.43 7.99 0.14
N GLU A 30 -5.67 7.60 -0.16
CA GLU A 30 -6.12 7.28 -1.50
C GLU A 30 -5.96 8.50 -2.43
N GLY A 31 -5.37 8.27 -3.61
CA GLY A 31 -5.21 9.28 -4.65
C GLY A 31 -4.19 10.38 -4.39
N ASN A 32 -3.46 10.29 -3.29
CA ASN A 32 -2.29 11.12 -3.04
C ASN A 32 -1.22 10.89 -4.13
N PRO A 33 -0.50 11.94 -4.57
CA PRO A 33 0.58 11.79 -5.54
C PRO A 33 1.87 11.32 -4.87
N VAL A 34 2.73 10.64 -5.62
CA VAL A 34 4.13 10.40 -5.23
C VAL A 34 4.98 11.49 -5.86
N LEU A 35 5.59 12.35 -5.05
CA LEU A 35 6.41 13.45 -5.54
C LEU A 35 7.89 13.22 -5.24
N ALA A 36 8.77 13.55 -6.18
CA ALA A 36 10.21 13.59 -5.92
C ALA A 36 10.51 14.65 -4.84
N GLY A 37 11.07 14.23 -3.71
CA GLY A 37 11.29 15.08 -2.55
C GLY A 37 12.61 15.84 -2.58
N ASN A 38 13.62 15.33 -3.27
CA ASN A 38 14.93 15.95 -3.44
C ASN A 38 15.61 15.45 -4.74
N THR A 39 16.87 15.84 -4.98
CA THR A 39 17.62 15.50 -6.21
C THR A 39 18.42 14.20 -6.12
N ALA A 40 18.38 13.48 -4.99
CA ALA A 40 19.02 12.18 -4.88
C ALA A 40 18.21 11.11 -5.64
N ASN A 41 18.86 10.00 -5.98
CA ASN A 41 18.19 8.90 -6.66
C ASN A 41 17.03 8.35 -5.84
N ILE A 42 15.95 8.00 -6.52
CA ILE A 42 14.80 7.31 -5.94
C ILE A 42 15.02 5.82 -6.09
N ILE A 43 15.05 5.11 -4.97
CA ILE A 43 15.13 3.66 -4.95
C ILE A 43 13.74 3.11 -4.65
N ALA A 44 13.19 2.34 -5.58
CA ALA A 44 11.99 1.56 -5.39
C ALA A 44 12.34 0.26 -4.65
N ARG A 45 11.49 -0.17 -3.72
CA ARG A 45 11.63 -1.45 -3.02
C ARG A 45 10.30 -2.19 -3.00
N TYR A 46 10.33 -3.47 -3.32
CA TYR A 46 9.16 -4.34 -3.22
C TYR A 46 8.94 -4.80 -1.77
N GLU A 47 7.74 -4.61 -1.25
CA GLU A 47 7.43 -4.91 0.16
C GLU A 47 6.53 -6.14 0.34
N GLY A 48 5.82 -6.58 -0.69
CA GLY A 48 5.03 -7.82 -0.70
C GLY A 48 3.59 -7.66 -1.19
N ASN A 49 2.81 -8.74 -1.10
CA ASN A 49 1.38 -8.79 -1.39
C ASN A 49 0.71 -10.02 -0.73
N SER A 50 -0.62 -10.07 -0.79
CA SER A 50 -1.44 -11.28 -0.58
C SER A 50 -2.41 -11.58 -1.74
N ALA A 51 -2.22 -10.95 -2.90
CA ALA A 51 -3.05 -11.10 -4.08
C ALA A 51 -2.95 -12.49 -4.73
N ALA A 52 -4.09 -12.94 -5.26
CA ALA A 52 -4.14 -14.11 -6.12
C ALA A 52 -3.83 -13.80 -7.60
N TYR A 53 -4.00 -12.54 -8.05
CA TYR A 53 -3.67 -12.13 -9.41
C TYR A 53 -2.19 -11.77 -9.53
N SER A 54 -1.66 -12.00 -10.73
CA SER A 54 -0.30 -11.63 -11.10
C SER A 54 -0.30 -10.20 -11.61
N ASN A 55 0.39 -9.33 -10.90
CA ASN A 55 0.42 -7.90 -11.17
C ASN A 55 1.84 -7.45 -11.46
N ASP A 56 2.00 -6.72 -12.57
CA ASP A 56 3.25 -6.04 -12.91
C ASP A 56 3.15 -4.56 -12.54
N LEU A 57 4.15 -4.07 -11.82
CA LEU A 57 4.29 -2.68 -11.46
C LEU A 57 5.20 -1.97 -12.46
N TYR A 58 4.73 -0.87 -13.03
CA TYR A 58 5.49 -0.01 -13.92
C TYR A 58 5.59 1.42 -13.40
N LEU A 59 6.73 2.07 -13.66
CA LEU A 59 6.82 3.53 -13.68
C LEU A 59 6.41 4.03 -15.07
N VAL A 60 5.40 4.90 -15.12
CA VAL A 60 4.92 5.49 -16.38
C VAL A 60 5.94 6.51 -16.89
N THR A 61 6.28 6.41 -18.17
CA THR A 61 7.16 7.37 -18.84
C THR A 61 6.31 8.41 -19.59
N ASP A 62 6.34 9.67 -19.14
CA ASP A 62 5.65 10.79 -19.81
C ASP A 62 6.50 11.37 -20.96
N ASP A 63 6.91 10.49 -21.89
CA ASP A 63 7.73 10.85 -23.05
C ASP A 63 6.97 10.73 -24.38
N GLY A 64 5.66 10.41 -24.31
CA GLY A 64 4.78 10.27 -25.46
C GLY A 64 5.04 9.00 -26.28
N ILE A 65 5.87 8.09 -25.80
CA ILE A 65 6.11 6.79 -26.43
C ILE A 65 5.17 5.77 -25.78
N ALA A 66 4.40 5.05 -26.60
CA ALA A 66 3.54 4.00 -26.08
C ALA A 66 4.35 2.74 -25.76
N GLY A 67 4.17 2.20 -24.56
CA GLY A 67 4.67 0.87 -24.19
C GLY A 67 6.15 0.80 -23.79
N ASN A 68 6.77 1.93 -23.43
CA ASN A 68 8.13 1.99 -22.89
C ASN A 68 8.18 2.32 -21.39
N ASP A 69 7.06 2.18 -20.69
CA ASP A 69 7.04 2.23 -19.23
C ASP A 69 8.07 1.26 -18.63
N ILE A 70 8.65 1.63 -17.49
CA ILE A 70 9.73 0.88 -16.87
C ILE A 70 9.13 -0.15 -15.92
N LEU A 71 9.26 -1.45 -16.24
CA LEU A 71 8.88 -2.54 -15.33
C LEU A 71 9.76 -2.53 -14.07
N LEU A 72 9.12 -2.56 -12.91
CA LEU A 72 9.78 -2.54 -11.60
C LEU A 72 9.72 -3.91 -10.92
N PHE A 73 8.50 -4.40 -10.68
CA PHE A 73 8.26 -5.62 -9.91
C PHE A 73 7.08 -6.38 -10.48
N ASN A 74 7.07 -7.68 -10.22
CA ASN A 74 5.89 -8.52 -10.35
C ASN A 74 5.59 -9.15 -8.99
N ASN A 75 4.33 -9.10 -8.56
CA ASN A 75 3.96 -9.45 -7.19
C ASN A 75 4.20 -10.94 -6.84
N HIS A 76 4.19 -11.86 -7.81
CA HIS A 76 4.44 -13.30 -7.57
C HIS A 76 5.88 -13.74 -7.80
N SER A 77 6.65 -13.02 -8.61
CA SER A 77 8.01 -13.43 -9.00
C SER A 77 9.13 -12.57 -8.40
N SER A 78 8.83 -11.34 -7.96
CA SER A 78 9.82 -10.49 -7.28
C SER A 78 10.00 -10.92 -5.82
N PRO A 79 11.23 -11.11 -5.33
CA PRO A 79 11.47 -11.38 -3.92
C PRO A 79 11.22 -10.12 -3.07
N ILE A 80 10.61 -10.28 -1.89
CA ILE A 80 10.46 -9.18 -0.92
C ILE A 80 11.83 -8.55 -0.64
N GLY A 81 11.91 -7.23 -0.68
CA GLY A 81 13.14 -6.46 -0.54
C GLY A 81 13.92 -6.26 -1.84
N ALA A 82 13.45 -6.77 -2.99
CA ALA A 82 14.00 -6.41 -4.29
C ALA A 82 13.96 -4.90 -4.49
N THR A 83 15.00 -4.34 -5.12
CA THR A 83 15.11 -2.90 -5.35
C THR A 83 15.39 -2.56 -6.79
N VAL A 84 14.90 -1.41 -7.24
CA VAL A 84 15.21 -0.81 -8.55
C VAL A 84 15.61 0.65 -8.34
N ASP A 85 16.74 1.06 -8.93
CA ASP A 85 17.13 2.47 -8.98
C ASP A 85 16.40 3.16 -10.15
N LEU A 86 15.54 4.13 -9.82
CA LEU A 86 14.77 4.89 -10.80
C LEU A 86 15.54 6.11 -11.32
N GLY A 87 16.69 6.42 -10.74
CA GLY A 87 17.44 7.63 -10.99
C GLY A 87 16.89 8.85 -10.24
N SER A 88 17.35 10.02 -10.66
CA SER A 88 16.96 11.31 -10.08
C SER A 88 15.87 12.00 -10.91
N PHE A 89 14.95 12.67 -10.24
CA PHE A 89 13.88 13.43 -10.87
C PHE A 89 13.93 14.90 -10.45
N THR A 90 13.29 15.77 -11.22
CA THR A 90 13.08 17.17 -10.80
C THR A 90 12.26 17.19 -9.52
N VAL A 91 12.71 17.93 -8.50
CA VAL A 91 12.00 18.06 -7.23
C VAL A 91 10.56 18.54 -7.46
N GLY A 92 9.60 17.85 -6.86
CA GLY A 92 8.17 18.11 -7.02
C GLY A 92 7.53 17.46 -8.26
N ALA A 93 8.31 16.78 -9.12
CA ALA A 93 7.74 15.98 -10.21
C ALA A 93 6.93 14.82 -9.64
N GLU A 94 5.75 14.58 -10.21
CA GLU A 94 4.92 13.41 -9.90
C GLU A 94 5.49 12.16 -10.59
N LEU A 95 5.66 11.09 -9.81
CA LEU A 95 5.92 9.76 -10.32
C LEU A 95 4.60 9.01 -10.35
N VAL A 96 4.15 8.66 -11.56
CA VAL A 96 2.92 7.90 -11.77
C VAL A 96 3.27 6.43 -11.92
N PHE A 97 2.62 5.58 -11.14
CA PHE A 97 2.82 4.13 -11.20
C PHE A 97 1.58 3.47 -11.78
N ARG A 98 1.81 2.50 -12.65
CA ARG A 98 0.77 1.67 -13.26
C ARG A 98 0.89 0.24 -12.74
N LEU A 99 -0.21 -0.28 -12.22
CA LEU A 99 -0.41 -1.68 -11.94
C LEU A 99 -1.08 -2.32 -13.15
N HIS A 100 -0.38 -3.24 -13.83
CA HIS A 100 -0.95 -4.07 -14.88
C HIS A 100 -1.39 -5.40 -14.31
N VAL A 101 -2.68 -5.67 -14.36
CA VAL A 101 -3.26 -6.94 -13.91
C VAL A 101 -3.23 -7.94 -15.06
N ASN A 102 -2.26 -8.84 -15.05
CA ASN A 102 -2.04 -9.79 -16.16
C ASN A 102 -3.26 -10.70 -16.40
N ASN A 103 -4.03 -10.98 -15.34
CA ASN A 103 -5.19 -11.87 -15.40
C ASN A 103 -6.36 -11.28 -16.18
N THR A 104 -6.54 -9.96 -16.14
CA THR A 104 -7.68 -9.25 -16.73
C THR A 104 -7.27 -8.27 -17.82
N ASN A 105 -5.95 -8.08 -18.03
CA ASN A 105 -5.38 -7.09 -18.93
C ASN A 105 -5.93 -5.68 -18.67
N THR A 106 -6.07 -5.34 -17.38
CA THR A 106 -6.56 -4.03 -16.91
C THR A 106 -5.44 -3.28 -16.22
N ASP A 107 -5.40 -1.97 -16.44
CA ASP A 107 -4.42 -1.08 -15.83
C ASP A 107 -5.07 -0.18 -14.77
N TYR A 108 -4.39 -0.04 -13.65
CA TYR A 108 -4.74 0.88 -12.57
C TYR A 108 -3.56 1.77 -12.22
N PHE A 109 -3.82 2.98 -11.72
CA PHE A 109 -2.83 4.02 -11.57
C PHE A 109 -2.87 4.66 -10.18
N THR A 110 -1.71 5.18 -9.75
CA THR A 110 -1.66 6.15 -8.65
C THR A 110 -2.31 7.48 -9.04
N GLY A 111 -2.73 8.24 -8.03
CA GLY A 111 -3.33 9.56 -8.19
C GLY A 111 -4.86 9.53 -8.32
N LEU A 112 -5.42 10.52 -9.00
CA LEU A 112 -6.87 10.76 -9.03
C LEU A 112 -7.67 9.56 -9.54
N ALA A 113 -8.83 9.30 -8.91
CA ALA A 113 -9.71 8.18 -9.25
C ALA A 113 -10.15 8.16 -10.71
N GLY A 114 -10.28 9.35 -11.34
CA GLY A 114 -10.59 9.47 -12.77
C GLY A 114 -9.50 8.98 -13.72
N ARG A 115 -8.31 8.61 -13.23
CA ARG A 115 -7.28 7.90 -14.01
C ARG A 115 -7.62 6.41 -14.19
N ASN A 116 -8.52 5.87 -13.37
CA ASN A 116 -8.85 4.44 -13.37
C ASN A 116 -10.16 4.15 -14.12
N PRO A 117 -10.30 2.97 -14.76
CA PRO A 117 -11.45 2.65 -15.61
C PRO A 117 -12.82 2.70 -14.93
N ASP A 118 -12.86 2.44 -13.62
CA ASP A 118 -14.10 2.45 -12.82
C ASP A 118 -14.32 3.77 -12.07
N GLY A 119 -13.42 4.75 -12.22
CA GLY A 119 -13.48 6.01 -11.50
C GLY A 119 -13.23 5.90 -9.99
N SER A 120 -12.62 4.80 -9.52
CA SER A 120 -12.23 4.57 -8.12
C SER A 120 -10.72 4.76 -7.90
N PHE A 121 -10.32 4.96 -6.65
CA PHE A 121 -8.89 4.98 -6.31
C PHE A 121 -8.37 3.55 -6.16
N HIS A 122 -7.31 3.23 -6.90
CA HIS A 122 -6.67 1.92 -6.84
C HIS A 122 -5.31 1.91 -6.15
N ALA A 123 -4.88 3.07 -5.63
CA ALA A 123 -3.67 3.16 -4.83
C ALA A 123 -3.86 4.05 -3.61
N ARG A 124 -3.26 3.61 -2.51
CA ARG A 124 -2.96 4.43 -1.33
C ARG A 124 -1.51 4.85 -1.37
N VAL A 125 -1.23 6.10 -1.02
CA VAL A 125 0.13 6.68 -1.04
C VAL A 125 0.39 7.42 0.28
N GLN A 126 1.08 6.72 1.18
CA GLN A 126 1.46 7.19 2.51
C GLN A 126 2.93 7.64 2.49
N GLY A 127 3.19 8.93 2.55
CA GLY A 127 4.56 9.41 2.76
C GLY A 127 4.94 9.40 4.23
N ASN A 128 6.21 9.67 4.47
CA ASN A 128 6.84 9.56 5.79
C ASN A 128 6.53 8.23 6.52
N TRP A 129 6.22 7.17 5.77
CA TRP A 129 6.04 5.82 6.32
C TRP A 129 7.33 5.38 7.04
N GLN A 130 8.46 5.72 6.42
CA GLN A 130 9.78 5.83 7.05
C GLN A 130 10.37 7.21 6.69
N PRO A 131 11.45 7.66 7.35
CA PRO A 131 12.08 8.93 7.02
C PRO A 131 12.37 9.06 5.52
N ASN A 132 11.87 10.12 4.88
CA ASN A 132 11.99 10.37 3.44
C ASN A 132 11.55 9.19 2.56
N THR A 133 10.58 8.41 3.02
CA THR A 133 10.11 7.22 2.29
C THR A 133 8.60 7.24 2.16
N THR A 134 8.12 7.01 0.94
CA THR A 134 6.69 6.85 0.64
C THR A 134 6.38 5.38 0.44
N LEU A 135 5.36 4.88 1.12
CA LEU A 135 4.76 3.57 0.92
C LEU A 135 3.55 3.70 -0.02
N VAL A 136 3.46 2.80 -0.99
CA VAL A 136 2.35 2.71 -1.95
C VAL A 136 1.80 1.29 -1.93
N SER A 137 0.48 1.18 -1.95
CA SER A 137 -0.25 -0.10 -1.92
C SER A 137 -1.42 -0.07 -2.88
N PHE A 138 -1.56 -1.11 -3.70
CA PHE A 138 -2.53 -1.20 -4.79
C PHE A 138 -3.68 -2.19 -4.55
N GLU A 139 -4.82 -1.88 -5.16
CA GLU A 139 -5.98 -2.76 -5.37
C GLU A 139 -6.07 -3.16 -6.87
N ASP A 140 -6.25 -4.44 -7.18
CA ASP A 140 -6.20 -5.00 -8.53
C ASP A 140 -7.57 -5.40 -9.14
N LEU A 141 -8.67 -5.25 -8.39
CA LEU A 141 -10.01 -5.59 -8.86
C LEU A 141 -10.86 -4.37 -9.23
N TYR A 142 -11.49 -4.43 -10.41
CA TYR A 142 -12.49 -3.45 -10.86
C TYR A 142 -13.67 -3.41 -9.87
N ASN A 143 -13.97 -2.24 -9.31
CA ASN A 143 -14.91 -2.08 -8.20
C ASN A 143 -14.60 -3.03 -7.02
N GLY A 144 -13.31 -3.16 -6.70
CA GLY A 144 -12.79 -4.11 -5.72
C GLY A 144 -13.26 -3.87 -4.28
N PRO A 145 -12.86 -4.74 -3.35
CA PRO A 145 -13.06 -4.53 -1.92
C PRO A 145 -12.24 -3.36 -1.38
N PHE A 146 -11.25 -2.87 -2.14
CA PHE A 146 -10.36 -1.76 -1.80
C PHE A 146 -9.63 -2.01 -0.48
N ASP A 147 -9.06 -3.21 -0.36
CA ASP A 147 -8.22 -3.59 0.78
C ASP A 147 -6.73 -3.24 0.55
N PHE A 148 -6.37 -2.98 -0.72
CA PHE A 148 -5.06 -2.51 -1.19
C PHE A 148 -3.91 -3.45 -0.83
N ASN A 149 -4.17 -4.76 -0.77
CA ASN A 149 -3.18 -5.74 -0.35
C ASN A 149 -2.47 -6.45 -1.53
N ASP A 150 -2.76 -6.01 -2.76
CA ASP A 150 -2.43 -6.78 -3.98
C ASP A 150 -1.01 -6.57 -4.51
N LEU A 151 -0.44 -5.39 -4.24
CA LEU A 151 0.98 -5.08 -4.47
C LEU A 151 1.40 -3.87 -3.63
N SER A 152 2.35 -4.06 -2.71
CA SER A 152 2.93 -2.98 -1.90
C SER A 152 4.43 -2.78 -2.15
N PHE A 153 4.83 -1.52 -2.19
CA PHE A 153 6.19 -1.07 -2.51
C PHE A 153 6.49 0.29 -1.90
N SER A 154 7.77 0.62 -1.74
CA SER A 154 8.21 1.89 -1.15
C SER A 154 9.26 2.60 -2.01
N PHE A 155 9.36 3.92 -1.82
CA PHE A 155 10.32 4.77 -2.53
C PHE A 155 11.09 5.65 -1.56
N THR A 156 12.41 5.69 -1.70
CA THR A 156 13.24 6.67 -0.99
C THR A 156 13.19 8.03 -1.66
N ASN A 157 13.47 9.09 -0.90
CA ASN A 157 13.60 10.45 -1.40
C ASN A 157 12.32 11.01 -2.05
N THR A 158 11.16 10.52 -1.62
CA THR A 158 9.84 10.99 -2.06
C THR A 158 9.03 11.63 -0.93
N THR A 159 8.01 12.38 -1.30
CA THR A 159 7.05 13.02 -0.39
C THR A 159 5.65 13.01 -0.99
N THR A 160 4.64 13.23 -0.16
CA THR A 160 3.27 13.49 -0.61
C THR A 160 2.67 14.66 0.20
N PRO A 161 1.83 15.53 -0.41
CA PRO A 161 1.29 16.72 0.28
C PRO A 161 0.35 16.41 1.45
N ASN A 162 -0.21 15.21 1.51
CA ASN A 162 -1.39 14.90 2.31
C ASN A 162 -1.14 13.97 3.51
N ASP A 163 0.12 13.68 3.88
CA ASP A 163 0.39 13.04 5.18
C ASP A 163 0.24 14.08 6.29
N VAL A 164 -0.99 14.50 6.55
CA VAL A 164 -1.30 15.20 7.78
C VAL A 164 -1.73 14.11 8.77
N PRO A 165 -0.90 13.77 9.77
CA PRO A 165 -1.36 12.95 10.88
C PRO A 165 -2.63 13.59 11.43
N GLU A 166 -3.70 12.81 11.67
CA GLU A 166 -4.90 13.35 12.30
C GLU A 166 -4.48 14.19 13.51
N PRO A 167 -4.75 15.50 13.50
CA PRO A 167 -4.10 16.38 14.46
C PRO A 167 -4.43 15.93 15.87
N ALA A 168 -3.47 15.95 16.79
CA ALA A 168 -3.70 15.78 18.23
C ALA A 168 -4.86 16.67 18.75
N SER A 169 -5.24 17.70 17.99
CA SER A 169 -6.47 18.49 18.12
C SER A 169 -7.75 17.65 18.18
N MET A 170 -7.89 16.54 17.45
CA MET A 170 -9.07 15.65 17.52
C MET A 170 -9.13 14.89 18.86
N LEU A 171 -7.98 14.45 19.35
CA LEU A 171 -7.85 13.87 20.70
C LEU A 171 -8.15 14.92 21.78
N LEU A 172 -7.62 16.14 21.65
CA LEU A 172 -7.88 17.24 22.57
C LEU A 172 -9.35 17.68 22.54
N LEU A 173 -9.97 17.70 21.35
CA LEU A 173 -11.39 18.04 21.18
C LEU A 173 -12.28 16.99 21.84
N SER A 174 -12.01 15.70 21.60
CA SER A 174 -12.76 14.60 22.21
C SER A 174 -12.58 14.56 23.73
N LEU A 175 -11.35 14.75 24.24
CA LEU A 175 -11.09 14.90 25.69
C LEU A 175 -11.79 16.14 26.28
N GLY A 176 -11.77 17.27 25.56
CA GLY A 176 -12.45 18.50 25.98
C GLY A 176 -13.97 18.34 26.09
N LEU A 177 -14.60 17.70 25.09
CA LEU A 177 -16.03 17.41 25.09
C LEU A 177 -16.41 16.44 26.22
N ALA A 178 -15.61 15.40 26.46
CA ALA A 178 -15.80 14.48 27.57
C ALA A 178 -15.71 15.21 28.93
N GLY A 179 -14.72 16.10 29.09
CA GLY A 179 -14.58 16.92 30.29
C GLY A 179 -15.78 17.83 30.57
N ILE A 180 -16.36 18.44 29.52
CA ILE A 180 -17.58 19.27 29.64
C ILE A 180 -18.80 18.41 30.01
N ALA A 181 -18.95 17.23 29.42
CA ALA A 181 -20.06 16.33 29.74
C ALA A 181 -20.02 15.86 31.21
N VAL A 182 -18.82 15.62 31.76
CA VAL A 182 -18.62 15.28 33.18
C VAL A 182 -18.87 16.48 34.09
N SER A 183 -18.41 17.68 33.73
CA SER A 183 -18.58 18.88 34.57
C SER A 183 -20.06 19.29 34.73
N ARG A 184 -20.89 19.02 33.72
CA ARG A 184 -22.34 19.28 33.76
C ARG A 184 -23.14 18.32 34.66
N ARG A 185 -22.54 17.20 35.11
CA ARG A 185 -23.20 16.22 35.99
C ARG A 185 -23.05 16.49 37.48
N LYS A 186 -22.42 17.61 37.90
CA LYS A 186 -22.36 17.96 39.33
C LYS A 186 -23.78 18.27 39.85
N PRO A 187 -24.30 17.51 40.83
CA PRO A 187 -25.60 17.81 41.43
C PRO A 187 -25.50 19.12 42.20
N ARG A 188 -26.50 19.99 42.02
CA ARG A 188 -26.71 21.17 42.86
C ARG A 188 -26.90 20.67 44.30
N GLN A 189 -25.95 20.95 45.18
CA GLN A 189 -26.18 20.81 46.62
C GLN A 189 -27.25 21.84 47.00
N SER A 190 -28.40 21.32 47.45
CA SER A 190 -29.51 22.07 48.05
C SER A 190 -29.14 22.58 49.43
#